data_AF-A0A1I6LZ10-F1
#
_entry.id   AF-A0A1I6LZ10-F1
#
_cell.length_a   1.000
_cell.length_b   1.000
_cell.length_c   1.000
_cell.angle_alpha   90.00
_cell.angle_beta   90.00
_cell.angle_gamma   90.00
#
_symmetry.space_group_name_H-M   'P 1'
#
loop_
_entity.id
_entity.type
_entity.pdbx_description
1 polymer ?
#
loop_
_entity_poly.entity_id
_entity_poly.type
_entity_poly.pdbx_seq_one_letter_code
_entity_poly.pdbx_strand_id
1 'polypeptide(L)'
;MRSFVLMVGLLAALPVAGQAQCRIAVAGTACVSIPQPETPEPDPVEIGEVLKRGEHQLLMNAGYYGLPLVRDGWVYMQIEDEIYRVDWRSHTVLEKVTHQAGRNWRAR
;
A
#
# COMPACT_ATOMS: atom_id res chain seq x y z
N MET A 1 23.21 -20.93 -57.26
CA MET A 1 21.84 -20.38 -57.20
C MET A 1 21.03 -21.11 -56.14
N ARG A 2 20.74 -20.39 -55.04
CA ARG A 2 19.48 -20.37 -54.28
C ARG A 2 19.13 -21.67 -53.54
N SER A 3 19.66 -21.87 -52.33
CA SER A 3 19.09 -21.35 -51.07
C SER A 3 17.56 -21.47 -51.04
N PHE A 4 17.07 -22.66 -50.72
CA PHE A 4 15.63 -22.92 -50.59
C PHE A 4 15.31 -23.98 -49.53
N VAL A 5 16.05 -24.02 -48.43
CA VAL A 5 15.66 -24.82 -47.25
C VAL A 5 16.18 -24.08 -46.04
N LEU A 6 15.31 -23.37 -45.33
CA LEU A 6 15.43 -22.92 -43.93
C LEU A 6 14.37 -21.84 -43.68
N MET A 7 13.09 -22.18 -43.81
CA MET A 7 12.00 -21.29 -43.42
C MET A 7 10.81 -22.09 -42.89
N VAL A 8 11.07 -23.00 -41.94
CA VAL A 8 10.02 -23.68 -41.17
C VAL A 8 10.53 -23.81 -39.74
N GLY A 9 10.13 -22.90 -38.85
CA GLY A 9 10.51 -23.01 -37.44
C GLY A 9 10.42 -21.75 -36.60
N LEU A 10 9.56 -20.78 -36.94
CA LEU A 10 9.45 -19.55 -36.14
C LEU A 10 8.01 -19.02 -36.02
N LEU A 11 7.05 -19.89 -35.68
CA LEU A 11 5.64 -19.49 -35.57
C LEU A 11 4.88 -20.13 -34.39
N ALA A 12 5.57 -20.57 -33.33
CA ALA A 12 4.91 -21.23 -32.18
C ALA A 12 5.18 -20.59 -30.81
N ALA A 13 5.48 -19.30 -30.75
CA ALA A 13 5.53 -18.56 -29.48
C ALA A 13 4.40 -17.52 -29.45
N LEU A 14 3.15 -17.99 -29.43
CA LEU A 14 2.04 -17.15 -29.00
C LEU A 14 2.27 -16.85 -27.51
N PRO A 15 2.34 -15.58 -27.08
CA PRO A 15 2.37 -15.27 -25.66
C PRO A 15 1.04 -15.76 -25.10
N VAL A 16 1.10 -16.80 -24.26
CA VAL A 16 -0.05 -17.18 -23.43
C VAL A 16 -0.46 -15.92 -22.70
N ALA A 17 -1.62 -15.36 -23.06
CA ALA A 17 -2.24 -14.29 -22.32
C ALA A 17 -2.30 -14.75 -20.86
N GLY A 18 -1.52 -14.09 -20.00
CA GLY A 18 -1.42 -14.41 -18.59
C GLY A 18 -2.77 -14.18 -17.93
N GLN A 19 -3.60 -15.21 -17.93
CA GLN A 19 -4.73 -15.31 -17.02
C GLN A 19 -4.10 -15.21 -15.63
N ALA A 20 -4.47 -14.19 -14.86
CA ALA A 20 -4.21 -14.15 -13.43
C ALA A 20 -4.97 -15.33 -12.81
N GLN A 21 -4.39 -16.52 -12.88
CA GLN A 21 -4.97 -17.74 -12.33
C GLN A 21 -5.00 -17.55 -10.81
N CYS A 22 -6.20 -17.54 -10.23
CA CYS A 22 -6.37 -17.64 -8.80
C CYS A 22 -5.61 -18.89 -8.35
N ARG A 23 -4.42 -18.70 -7.74
CA ARG A 23 -3.49 -19.78 -7.39
C ARG A 23 -4.05 -20.76 -6.35
N ILE A 24 -5.27 -20.51 -5.86
CA ILE A 24 -5.96 -21.26 -4.80
C ILE A 24 -7.27 -21.89 -5.33
N ALA A 25 -7.60 -21.75 -6.62
CA ALA A 25 -8.82 -22.36 -7.16
C ALA A 25 -8.72 -23.90 -7.14
N VAL A 26 -9.63 -24.55 -6.40
CA VAL A 26 -9.81 -26.01 -6.41
C VAL A 26 -10.70 -26.35 -7.60
N ALA A 27 -10.52 -27.52 -8.21
CA ALA A 27 -11.38 -27.97 -9.31
C ALA A 27 -12.86 -27.88 -8.90
N GLY A 28 -13.66 -27.12 -9.66
CA GLY A 28 -15.07 -26.88 -9.38
C GLY A 28 -15.39 -25.57 -8.65
N THR A 29 -14.40 -24.74 -8.29
CA THR A 29 -14.64 -23.41 -7.71
C THR A 29 -14.44 -22.28 -8.71
N ALA A 30 -15.19 -21.19 -8.55
CA ALA A 30 -15.01 -19.96 -9.31
C ALA A 30 -14.15 -18.96 -8.54
N CYS A 31 -13.36 -18.16 -9.26
CA CYS A 31 -12.73 -16.98 -8.67
C CYS A 31 -13.80 -15.98 -8.25
N VAL A 32 -13.70 -15.48 -7.02
CA VAL A 32 -14.53 -14.38 -6.53
C VAL A 32 -13.68 -13.12 -6.56
N SER A 33 -14.18 -12.09 -7.26
CA SER A 33 -13.65 -10.74 -7.13
C SER A 33 -14.36 -10.06 -5.97
N ILE A 34 -13.60 -9.50 -5.04
CA ILE A 34 -14.14 -8.66 -3.97
C ILE A 34 -14.26 -7.24 -4.56
N PRO A 35 -15.46 -6.64 -4.60
CA PRO A 35 -15.62 -5.25 -5.02
C PRO A 35 -14.75 -4.35 -4.14
N GLN A 36 -13.82 -3.61 -4.73
CA GLN A 36 -13.11 -2.56 -4.02
C GLN A 36 -13.94 -1.28 -4.08
N PRO A 37 -13.99 -0.48 -3.00
CA PRO A 37 -14.59 0.85 -3.05
C PRO A 37 -13.94 1.65 -4.20
N GLU A 38 -14.77 2.17 -5.12
CA GLU A 38 -14.28 2.95 -6.28
C GLU A 38 -13.78 4.33 -5.86
N THR A 39 -14.25 4.82 -4.71
CA THR A 39 -13.88 6.13 -4.18
C THR A 39 -13.06 5.94 -2.90
N PRO A 40 -11.82 6.44 -2.86
CA PRO A 40 -11.06 6.55 -1.62
C PRO A 40 -11.82 7.43 -0.63
N GLU A 41 -11.83 7.03 0.64
CA GLU A 41 -12.29 7.89 1.71
C GLU A 41 -11.35 9.11 1.82
N PRO A 42 -11.87 10.32 2.11
CA PRO A 42 -11.01 11.49 2.30
C PRO A 42 -10.06 11.28 3.48
N ASP A 43 -8.88 11.87 3.39
CA ASP A 43 -7.91 11.85 4.49
C ASP A 43 -8.45 12.65 5.69
N PRO A 44 -8.30 12.15 6.93
CA PRO A 44 -8.79 12.84 8.14
C PRO A 44 -8.22 14.24 8.35
N VAL A 45 -6.98 14.47 7.90
CA VAL A 45 -6.26 15.74 8.01
C VAL A 45 -5.42 16.01 6.77
N GLU A 46 -5.15 17.29 6.52
CA GLU A 46 -4.34 17.73 5.39
C GLU A 46 -2.84 17.77 5.72
N ILE A 47 -1.99 17.52 4.72
CA ILE A 47 -0.54 17.72 4.88
C ILE A 47 -0.23 19.21 4.97
N GLY A 48 0.55 19.62 5.98
CA GLY A 48 0.84 21.01 6.31
C GLY A 48 -0.11 21.62 7.35
N GLU A 49 -1.20 20.92 7.70
CA GLU A 49 -2.10 21.33 8.77
C GLU A 49 -1.38 21.38 10.12
N VAL A 50 -1.72 22.35 10.97
CA VAL A 50 -1.22 22.42 12.35
C VAL A 50 -2.25 21.82 13.28
N LEU A 51 -1.94 20.65 13.82
CA LEU A 51 -2.85 19.92 14.70
C LEU A 51 -3.01 20.61 16.05
N LYS A 52 -4.23 20.57 16.58
CA LYS A 52 -4.49 21.03 17.93
C LYS A 52 -3.91 20.04 18.95
N ARG A 53 -3.21 20.60 19.95
CA ARG A 53 -2.52 19.80 20.96
C ARG A 53 -3.50 18.99 21.79
N GLY A 54 -3.19 17.71 21.97
CA GLY A 54 -3.92 16.79 22.84
C GLY A 54 -5.16 16.13 22.22
N GLU A 55 -5.48 16.41 20.95
CA GLU A 55 -6.65 15.80 20.28
C GLU A 55 -6.34 14.43 19.66
N HIS A 56 -5.07 14.20 19.28
CA HIS A 56 -4.64 12.97 18.63
C HIS A 56 -3.67 12.17 19.49
N GLN A 57 -3.65 10.87 19.27
CA GLN A 57 -2.84 9.94 20.06
C GLN A 57 -1.47 9.77 19.42
N LEU A 58 -0.41 9.87 20.23
CA LEU A 58 0.92 9.46 19.80
C LEU A 58 0.95 7.94 19.62
N LEU A 59 1.43 7.49 18.45
CA LEU A 59 1.59 6.07 18.19
C LEU A 59 2.81 5.55 18.94
N MET A 60 2.55 4.85 20.04
CA MET A 60 3.59 4.20 20.84
C MET A 60 4.12 2.95 20.13
N ASN A 61 5.40 2.65 20.36
CA ASN A 61 6.06 1.44 19.86
C ASN A 61 5.95 1.27 18.33
N ALA A 62 6.21 2.34 17.57
CA ALA A 62 6.10 2.36 16.11
C ALA A 62 6.85 1.19 15.40
N GLY A 63 7.98 0.77 15.96
CA GLY A 63 8.76 -0.37 15.43
C GLY A 63 8.02 -1.71 15.49
N TYR A 64 7.11 -1.91 16.45
CA TYR A 64 6.24 -3.08 16.45
C TYR A 64 5.41 -3.14 15.18
N TYR A 65 4.86 -2.01 14.73
CA TYR A 65 4.07 -1.89 13.51
C TYR A 65 4.93 -1.83 12.24
N GLY A 66 6.23 -2.12 12.30
CA GLY A 66 7.12 -2.10 11.14
C GLY A 66 7.51 -0.70 10.66
N LEU A 67 7.14 0.34 11.39
CA LEU A 67 7.50 1.71 11.04
C LEU A 67 8.96 2.00 11.41
N PRO A 68 9.69 2.82 10.61
CA PRO A 68 11.01 3.29 10.97
C PRO A 68 11.01 4.01 12.32
N LEU A 69 12.13 3.91 13.05
CA LEU A 69 12.31 4.67 14.30
C LEU A 69 12.22 6.17 14.04
N VAL A 70 11.67 6.89 15.03
CA VAL A 70 11.60 8.35 15.04
C VAL A 70 12.99 8.97 14.90
N ARG A 71 13.12 9.94 13.99
CA ARG A 71 14.32 10.76 13.76
C ARG A 71 13.91 12.22 13.56
N ASP A 72 14.87 13.14 13.59
CA ASP A 72 14.70 14.52 13.10
C ASP A 72 13.53 15.32 13.71
N GLY A 73 13.13 15.00 14.94
CA GLY A 73 12.17 15.79 15.71
C GLY A 73 10.69 15.61 15.32
N TRP A 74 10.35 14.69 14.41
CA TRP A 74 8.95 14.33 14.15
C TRP A 74 8.50 13.17 15.05
N VAL A 75 7.19 12.95 15.16
CA VAL A 75 6.57 11.83 15.89
C VAL A 75 5.49 11.18 15.02
N TYR A 76 5.13 9.94 15.32
CA TYR A 76 3.95 9.33 14.73
C TYR A 76 2.72 9.67 15.55
N MET A 77 1.68 10.17 14.90
CA MET A 77 0.36 10.33 15.48
C MET A 77 -0.64 9.45 14.74
N GLN A 78 -1.50 8.79 15.50
CA GLN A 78 -2.69 8.12 14.97
C GLN A 78 -3.83 9.14 14.94
N ILE A 79 -4.42 9.32 13.77
CA ILE A 79 -5.57 10.18 13.52
C ILE A 79 -6.59 9.30 12.81
N GLU A 80 -7.66 8.97 13.54
CA GLU A 80 -8.62 7.95 13.11
C GLU A 80 -7.88 6.62 12.78
N ASP A 81 -8.00 6.16 11.53
CA ASP A 81 -7.43 4.90 11.03
C ASP A 81 -6.09 5.06 10.30
N GLU A 82 -5.59 6.29 10.27
CA GLU A 82 -4.41 6.68 9.53
C GLU A 82 -3.28 7.07 10.49
N ILE A 83 -2.05 6.85 10.04
CA ILE A 83 -0.82 7.18 10.76
C ILE A 83 -0.13 8.32 10.01
N TYR A 84 0.19 9.37 10.73
CA TYR A 84 0.87 10.54 10.21
C TYR A 84 2.21 10.78 10.91
N ARG A 85 3.19 11.27 10.16
CA ARG A 85 4.37 11.94 10.72
C ARG A 85 4.00 13.39 11.00
N VAL A 86 4.28 13.85 12.21
CA VAL A 86 3.94 15.19 12.69
C VAL A 86 5.18 15.80 13.33
N ASP A 87 5.52 17.04 12.99
CA ASP A 87 6.61 17.75 13.66
C ASP A 87 6.27 17.97 15.14
N TRP A 88 7.17 17.55 16.04
CA TRP A 88 6.89 17.62 17.47
C TRP A 88 6.77 19.05 18.01
N ARG A 89 7.48 20.00 17.40
CA ARG A 89 7.55 21.37 17.89
C ARG A 89 6.36 22.19 17.38
N SER A 90 6.15 22.21 16.07
CA SER A 90 5.09 22.99 15.42
C SER A 90 3.74 22.28 15.40
N HIS A 91 3.69 20.96 15.61
CA HIS A 91 2.50 20.12 15.42
C HIS A 91 1.99 20.12 13.97
N THR A 92 2.88 20.38 13.01
CA THR A 92 2.54 20.36 11.59
C THR A 92 2.53 18.93 11.07
N VAL A 93 1.46 18.55 10.36
CA VAL A 93 1.38 17.28 9.63
C VAL A 93 2.38 17.30 8.48
N LEU A 94 3.26 16.30 8.43
CA LEU A 94 4.33 16.21 7.44
C LEU A 94 4.01 15.21 6.33
N GLU A 95 3.46 14.04 6.70
CA GLU A 95 3.27 12.93 5.75
C GLU A 95 2.27 11.92 6.29
N LYS A 96 1.44 11.33 5.41
CA LYS A 96 0.63 10.14 5.70
C LYS A 96 1.43 8.87 5.40
N VAL A 97 1.61 8.02 6.41
CA VAL A 97 2.57 6.90 6.39
C VAL A 97 1.92 5.55 6.74
N THR A 98 0.59 5.47 6.81
CA THR A 98 -0.15 4.23 7.07
C THR A 98 0.23 3.09 6.13
N HIS A 99 0.51 3.41 4.86
CA HIS A 99 0.96 2.45 3.85
C HIS A 99 2.31 1.78 4.17
N GLN A 100 3.12 2.35 5.07
CA GLN A 100 4.40 1.79 5.53
C GLN A 100 4.19 0.81 6.70
N ALA A 101 3.01 0.80 7.31
CA ALA A 101 2.73 -0.06 8.45
C ALA A 101 2.62 -1.53 8.03
N GLY A 102 3.12 -2.41 8.89
CA GLY A 102 3.07 -3.86 8.70
C GLY A 102 1.66 -4.42 8.88
N ARG A 103 1.50 -5.71 8.55
CA ARG A 103 0.21 -6.43 8.62
C ARG A 103 -0.42 -6.51 10.02
N ASN A 104 0.32 -6.15 11.06
CA ASN A 104 -0.14 -6.09 12.44
C ASN A 104 -0.77 -4.73 12.80
N TRP A 105 -0.71 -3.74 11.91
CA TRP A 105 -1.54 -2.55 12.01
C TRP A 105 -3.00 -2.87 11.72
N ARG A 106 -3.89 -2.29 12.52
CA ARG A 106 -5.34 -2.31 12.27
C ARG A 106 -5.90 -0.96 12.70
N ALA A 107 -6.59 -0.32 11.75
CA ALA A 107 -7.61 0.68 11.97
C ALA A 107 -8.55 0.28 13.14
N ARG A 108 -8.98 1.24 13.96
CA ARG A 108 -9.78 0.98 15.16
C ARG A 108 -11.27 0.97 14.86
#